data_AF-A0AAW6AM71-F1
#
_entry.id   AF-A0AAW6AM71-F1
#
_cell.length_a   1.000
_cell.length_b   1.000
_cell.length_c   1.000
_cell.angle_alpha   90.00
_cell.angle_beta   90.00
_cell.angle_gamma   90.00
#
_symmetry.space_group_name_H-M   'P 1'
#
loop_
_entity.id
_entity.type
_entity.pdbx_description
1 polymer ?
#
loop_
_entity_poly.entity_id
_entity_poly.type
_entity_poly.pdbx_seq_one_letter_code
_entity_poly.pdbx_strand_id
1 'polypeptide(L)'
;MDAREYLETVRAAQRGIDRRLAVIESMQAREQVRAQRYDAVGKGAHGTDFMRSTDDRIDYERRSGVELSELRDEVEQGRELCAGVRSANPGKRWGDVLELRYCEDRTLQEIAGTLGVSVRSIQADLSAALDWVDLTGLARARQGRGAAEI
;
A
#
# COMPACT_ATOMS: atom_id res chain seq x y z
N MET A 1 15.17 9.58 12.11
CA MET A 1 14.08 9.32 11.17
C MET A 1 13.02 10.36 11.40
N ASP A 2 12.77 11.20 10.39
CA ASP A 2 11.68 12.17 10.40
C ASP A 2 10.38 11.52 9.86
N ALA A 3 9.25 12.21 10.03
CA ALA A 3 7.93 11.72 9.65
C ALA A 3 7.84 11.40 8.16
N ARG A 4 8.49 12.21 7.31
CA ARG A 4 8.48 12.03 5.86
C ARG A 4 9.26 10.79 5.47
N GLU A 5 10.44 10.58 6.03
CA GLU A 5 11.29 9.42 5.80
C GLU A 5 10.55 8.12 6.19
N TYR A 6 9.94 8.11 7.37
CA TYR A 6 9.12 6.97 7.82
C TYR A 6 7.95 6.68 6.85
N LEU A 7 7.19 7.71 6.47
CA LEU A 7 6.03 7.53 5.58
C LEU A 7 6.41 7.19 4.13
N GLU A 8 7.57 7.62 3.64
CA GLU A 8 8.07 7.16 2.33
C GLU A 8 8.51 5.68 2.39
N THR A 9 8.98 5.17 3.53
CA THR A 9 9.17 3.71 3.74
C THR A 9 7.85 2.95 3.66
N VAL A 10 6.80 3.43 4.35
CA VAL A 10 5.43 2.88 4.26
C VAL A 10 4.96 2.85 2.80
N ARG A 11 5.19 3.93 2.07
CA ARG A 11 4.80 4.03 0.66
C ARG A 11 5.60 3.13 -0.27
N ALA A 12 6.89 2.97 0.00
CA ALA A 12 7.71 1.99 -0.70
C ALA A 12 7.22 0.55 -0.42
N ALA A 13 6.73 0.28 0.80
CA ALA A 13 6.13 -1.00 1.16
C ALA A 13 4.83 -1.25 0.39
N GLN A 14 3.93 -0.28 0.31
CA GLN A 14 2.70 -0.36 -0.51
C GLN A 14 3.03 -0.67 -1.98
N ARG A 15 3.97 0.06 -2.58
CA ARG A 15 4.45 -0.24 -3.94
C ARG A 15 5.10 -1.61 -4.07
N GLY A 16 5.69 -2.12 -2.99
CA GLY A 16 6.23 -3.48 -2.90
C GLY A 16 5.13 -4.54 -2.94
N ILE A 17 3.99 -4.28 -2.30
CA ILE A 17 2.80 -5.11 -2.36
C ILE A 17 2.24 -5.11 -3.78
N ASP A 18 1.99 -3.93 -4.35
CA ASP A 18 1.36 -3.79 -5.68
C ASP A 18 2.16 -4.51 -6.76
N ARG A 19 3.49 -4.38 -6.74
CA ARG A 19 4.38 -5.07 -7.68
C ARG A 19 4.26 -6.59 -7.58
N ARG A 20 4.22 -7.14 -6.36
CA ARG A 20 4.13 -8.60 -6.15
C ARG A 20 2.76 -9.13 -6.55
N LEU A 21 1.69 -8.40 -6.22
CA LEU A 21 0.34 -8.76 -6.65
C LEU A 21 0.20 -8.73 -8.17
N ALA A 22 0.77 -7.72 -8.85
CA ALA A 22 0.79 -7.65 -10.31
C ALA A 22 1.54 -8.83 -10.96
N VAL A 23 2.63 -9.32 -10.34
CA VAL A 23 3.33 -10.53 -10.82
C VAL A 23 2.43 -11.76 -10.70
N ILE A 24 1.79 -11.97 -9.54
CA ILE A 24 0.86 -13.09 -9.32
C ILE A 24 -0.28 -13.05 -10.33
N GLU A 25 -0.91 -11.88 -10.51
CA GLU A 25 -1.98 -11.67 -11.48
C GLU A 25 -1.51 -11.99 -12.91
N SER A 26 -0.30 -11.57 -13.29
CA SER A 26 0.27 -11.89 -14.60
C SER A 26 0.51 -13.39 -14.81
N MET A 27 0.88 -14.13 -13.75
CA MET A 27 1.04 -15.58 -13.79
C MET A 27 -0.33 -16.26 -13.98
N GLN A 28 -1.33 -15.83 -13.20
CA GLN A 28 -2.71 -16.34 -13.31
C GLN A 28 -3.32 -16.09 -14.69
N ALA A 29 -3.13 -14.89 -15.26
CA ALA A 29 -3.61 -14.58 -16.61
C ALA A 29 -3.00 -15.50 -17.68
N ARG A 30 -1.71 -15.83 -17.58
CA ARG A 30 -1.02 -16.75 -18.50
C ARG A 30 -1.53 -18.19 -18.35
N GLU A 31 -1.84 -18.62 -17.13
CA GLU A 31 -2.45 -19.94 -16.87
C GLU A 31 -3.84 -20.05 -17.51
N GLN A 32 -4.70 -19.03 -17.34
CA GLN A 32 -6.06 -19.00 -17.91
C GLN A 32 -6.06 -19.02 -19.44
N VAL A 33 -5.18 -18.24 -20.09
CA VAL A 33 -5.05 -18.23 -21.56
C VAL A 33 -4.62 -19.60 -22.09
N ARG A 34 -3.76 -20.33 -21.37
CA ARG A 34 -3.31 -21.66 -21.78
C ARG A 34 -4.39 -22.73 -21.59
N ALA A 35 -5.16 -22.66 -20.49
CA ALA A 35 -6.28 -23.57 -20.26
C ALA A 35 -7.32 -23.48 -21.41
N GLN A 36 -7.69 -22.26 -21.82
CA GLN A 36 -8.62 -22.04 -22.93
C GLN A 36 -8.11 -22.59 -24.27
N ARG A 37 -6.80 -22.54 -24.52
CA ARG A 37 -6.19 -23.13 -25.74
C ARG A 37 -6.25 -24.66 -25.74
N TYR A 38 -6.17 -25.29 -24.57
CA TYR A 38 -6.27 -26.75 -24.44
C TYR A 38 -7.69 -27.25 -24.76
N ASP A 39 -8.71 -26.51 -24.34
CA ASP A 39 -10.11 -26.81 -24.69
C ASP A 39 -10.38 -26.67 -26.20
N ALA A 40 -9.64 -25.78 -26.88
CA ALA A 40 -9.76 -25.55 -28.32
C ALA A 40 -8.94 -26.51 -29.20
N VAL A 41 -7.86 -27.12 -28.68
CA VAL A 41 -6.93 -27.96 -29.42
C VAL A 41 -6.87 -29.35 -28.78
N GLY A 42 -7.63 -30.29 -29.34
CA GLY A 42 -7.78 -31.65 -28.81
C GLY A 42 -6.48 -32.36 -28.42
N LYS A 43 -6.55 -33.05 -27.27
CA LYS A 43 -5.60 -33.97 -26.63
C LYS A 43 -4.35 -34.36 -27.45
N GLY A 44 -3.25 -33.68 -27.19
CA GLY A 44 -1.91 -34.09 -27.64
C GLY A 44 -0.82 -33.76 -26.60
N ALA A 45 -0.24 -34.81 -26.01
CA ALA A 45 1.09 -34.94 -25.37
C ALA A 45 1.68 -33.85 -24.40
N HIS A 46 0.98 -32.77 -24.04
CA HIS A 46 1.58 -31.63 -23.31
C HIS A 46 1.04 -31.34 -21.89
N GLY A 47 0.44 -32.33 -21.20
CA GLY A 47 -0.12 -32.15 -19.85
C GLY A 47 0.89 -31.74 -18.75
N THR A 48 2.19 -31.97 -18.95
CA THR A 48 3.27 -31.68 -18.00
C THR A 48 3.59 -30.19 -17.86
N ASP A 49 3.46 -29.39 -18.93
CA ASP A 49 3.84 -27.97 -18.91
C ASP A 49 2.82 -27.09 -18.17
N PHE A 50 1.55 -27.50 -18.15
CA PHE A 50 0.50 -26.81 -17.38
C PHE A 50 0.72 -26.98 -15.87
N MET A 51 0.95 -28.23 -15.43
CA MET A 51 1.25 -28.52 -14.03
C MET A 51 2.49 -27.75 -13.56
N ARG A 52 3.57 -27.74 -14.36
CA ARG A 52 4.78 -26.97 -14.04
C ARG A 52 4.50 -25.46 -13.90
N SER A 53 3.70 -24.87 -14.78
CA SER A 53 3.37 -23.43 -14.69
C SER A 53 2.57 -23.09 -13.44
N THR A 54 1.64 -23.95 -13.03
CA THR A 54 0.87 -23.77 -11.79
C THR A 54 1.75 -23.98 -10.56
N ASP A 55 2.62 -24.99 -10.57
CA ASP A 55 3.59 -25.24 -9.49
C ASP A 55 4.54 -24.04 -9.32
N ASP A 56 5.05 -23.47 -10.43
CA ASP A 56 5.90 -22.27 -10.42
C ASP A 56 5.21 -21.07 -9.76
N ARG A 57 3.90 -20.86 -10.02
CA ARG A 57 3.12 -19.81 -9.36
C ARG A 57 2.92 -20.11 -7.88
N ILE A 58 2.55 -21.33 -7.51
CA ILE A 58 2.37 -21.73 -6.10
C ILE A 58 3.67 -21.51 -5.32
N ASP A 59 4.81 -21.88 -5.89
CA ASP A 59 6.12 -21.67 -5.27
C ASP A 59 6.52 -20.19 -5.21
N TYR A 60 6.10 -19.38 -6.19
CA TYR A 60 6.26 -17.93 -6.12
C TYR A 60 5.39 -17.30 -5.03
N GLU A 61 4.11 -17.67 -4.95
CA GLU A 61 3.17 -17.22 -3.92
C GLU A 61 3.67 -17.60 -2.52
N ARG A 62 4.13 -18.85 -2.33
CA ARG A 62 4.68 -19.32 -1.06
C ARG A 62 5.92 -18.51 -0.63
N ARG A 63 6.87 -18.27 -1.54
CA ARG A 63 8.06 -17.45 -1.27
C ARG A 63 7.70 -16.00 -0.98
N SER A 64 6.77 -15.45 -1.75
CA SER A 64 6.33 -14.06 -1.61
C SER A 64 5.46 -13.85 -0.37
N GLY A 65 4.90 -14.91 0.22
CA GLY A 65 3.96 -14.82 1.34
C GLY A 65 4.56 -14.14 2.57
N VAL A 66 5.79 -14.49 2.95
CA VAL A 66 6.49 -13.87 4.10
C VAL A 66 6.76 -12.39 3.81
N GLU A 67 7.36 -12.10 2.65
CA GLU A 67 7.66 -10.72 2.26
C GLU A 67 6.39 -9.86 2.15
N LEU A 68 5.29 -10.41 1.62
CA LEU A 68 4.00 -9.72 1.55
C LEU A 68 3.42 -9.46 2.93
N SER A 69 3.60 -10.37 3.89
CA SER A 69 3.17 -10.16 5.28
C SER A 69 3.93 -9.00 5.89
N GLU A 70 5.26 -8.99 5.79
CA GLU A 70 6.11 -7.93 6.35
C GLU A 70 5.77 -6.56 5.74
N LEU A 71 5.56 -6.51 4.42
CA LEU A 71 5.16 -5.27 3.74
C LEU A 71 3.78 -4.79 4.19
N ARG A 72 2.83 -5.71 4.42
CA ARG A 72 1.49 -5.38 4.93
C ARG A 72 1.56 -4.86 6.36
N ASP A 73 2.38 -5.46 7.20
CA ASP A 73 2.59 -5.01 8.58
C ASP A 73 3.19 -3.60 8.63
N GLU A 74 4.11 -3.28 7.72
CA GLU A 74 4.66 -1.92 7.57
C GLU A 74 3.56 -0.90 7.15
N VAL A 75 2.71 -1.28 6.18
CA VAL A 75 1.58 -0.43 5.76
C VAL A 75 0.57 -0.24 6.88
N GLU A 76 0.25 -1.30 7.63
CA GLU A 76 -0.69 -1.23 8.75
C GLU A 76 -0.18 -0.30 9.86
N GLN A 77 1.10 -0.36 10.21
CA GLN A 77 1.71 0.61 11.14
C GLN A 77 1.64 2.05 10.62
N GLY A 78 1.69 2.25 9.30
CA GLY A 78 1.41 3.53 8.66
C GLY A 78 -0.04 3.99 8.84
N ARG A 79 -1.01 3.08 8.69
CA ARG A 79 -2.44 3.36 8.91
C ARG A 79 -2.75 3.68 10.36
N GLU A 80 -2.15 2.96 11.31
CA GLU A 80 -2.25 3.27 12.74
C GLU A 80 -1.77 4.70 13.05
N LEU A 81 -0.65 5.12 12.44
CA LEU A 81 -0.17 6.51 12.58
C LEU A 81 -1.20 7.49 12.03
N CYS A 82 -1.75 7.24 10.83
CA CYS A 82 -2.75 8.12 10.22
C CYS A 82 -4.03 8.20 11.05
N ALA A 83 -4.47 7.09 11.65
CA ALA A 83 -5.60 7.04 12.57
C ALA A 83 -5.35 7.86 13.84
N GLY A 84 -4.15 7.75 14.42
CA GLY A 84 -3.73 8.58 15.55
C GLY A 84 -3.71 10.07 15.23
N VAL A 85 -3.12 10.46 14.08
CA VAL A 85 -3.13 11.85 13.60
C VAL A 85 -4.55 12.39 13.43
N ARG A 86 -5.47 11.58 12.86
CA ARG A 86 -6.89 11.94 12.70
C ARG A 86 -7.58 12.15 14.05
N SER A 87 -7.33 11.27 15.02
CA SER A 87 -7.90 11.35 16.37
C SER A 87 -7.41 12.60 17.13
N ALA A 88 -6.12 12.92 17.02
CA ALA A 88 -5.51 14.05 17.72
C ALA A 88 -5.88 15.42 17.12
N ASN A 89 -6.27 15.45 15.84
CA ASN A 89 -6.50 16.69 15.09
C ASN A 89 -7.92 16.72 14.49
N PRO A 90 -8.98 16.71 15.33
CA PRO A 90 -10.36 16.74 14.84
C PRO A 90 -10.62 17.99 14.00
N GLY A 91 -11.33 17.81 12.88
CA GLY A 91 -11.63 18.87 11.92
C GLY A 91 -10.49 19.20 10.95
N LYS A 92 -9.32 18.54 11.07
CA LYS A 92 -8.26 18.57 10.05
C LYS A 92 -8.34 17.30 9.21
N ARG A 93 -7.97 17.40 7.92
CA ARG A 93 -7.87 16.26 7.00
C ARG A 93 -6.51 15.56 7.07
N TRP A 94 -5.69 15.85 8.08
CA TRP A 94 -4.29 15.45 8.13
C TRP A 94 -4.10 13.94 8.07
N GLY A 95 -4.85 13.18 8.88
CA GLY A 95 -4.81 11.71 8.82
C GLY A 95 -5.20 11.17 7.44
N ASP A 96 -6.24 11.74 6.82
CA ASP A 96 -6.74 11.30 5.51
C ASP A 96 -5.72 11.57 4.39
N VAL A 97 -5.12 12.77 4.35
CA VAL A 97 -4.15 13.10 3.30
C VAL A 97 -2.87 12.28 3.45
N LEU A 98 -2.43 11.98 4.68
CA LEU A 98 -1.28 11.10 4.91
C LEU A 98 -1.59 9.66 4.47
N GLU A 99 -2.75 9.14 4.85
CA GLU A 99 -3.16 7.77 4.52
C GLU A 99 -3.26 7.57 3.00
N LEU A 100 -4.00 8.45 2.32
CA LEU A 100 -4.15 8.38 0.86
C LEU A 100 -2.80 8.53 0.14
N ARG A 101 -1.92 9.40 0.65
CA ARG A 101 -0.62 9.67 0.02
C ARG A 101 0.36 8.51 0.18
N TYR A 102 0.45 7.96 1.39
CA TYR A 102 1.54 7.07 1.79
C TYR A 102 1.11 5.62 1.95
N CYS A 103 -0.11 5.36 2.44
CA CYS A 103 -0.63 3.99 2.59
C CYS A 103 -1.34 3.49 1.32
N GLU A 104 -1.80 4.39 0.45
CA GLU A 104 -2.48 4.05 -0.81
C GLU A 104 -1.71 4.48 -2.07
N ASP A 105 -0.50 5.03 -1.92
CA ASP A 105 0.36 5.54 -3.01
C ASP A 105 -0.33 6.51 -3.98
N ARG A 106 -1.37 7.24 -3.56
CA ARG A 106 -2.07 8.16 -4.46
C ARG A 106 -1.24 9.40 -4.77
N THR A 107 -1.40 9.89 -5.99
CA THR A 107 -0.88 11.19 -6.43
C THR A 107 -1.65 12.33 -5.78
N LEU A 108 -1.04 13.52 -5.73
CA LEU A 108 -1.72 14.70 -5.17
C LEU A 108 -2.98 15.08 -5.96
N GLN A 109 -2.99 14.84 -7.28
CA GLN A 109 -4.16 15.07 -8.12
C GLN A 109 -5.32 14.12 -7.76
N GLU A 110 -5.04 12.83 -7.56
CA GLU A 110 -6.07 11.86 -7.18
C GLU A 110 -6.65 12.19 -5.81
N ILE A 111 -5.80 12.54 -4.83
CA ILE A 111 -6.23 12.94 -3.49
C ILE A 111 -7.11 14.19 -3.54
N ALA A 112 -6.69 15.20 -4.31
CA ALA A 112 -7.46 16.41 -4.53
C ALA A 112 -8.85 16.11 -5.13
N GLY A 113 -8.90 15.21 -6.11
CA GLY A 113 -10.15 14.72 -6.71
C GLY A 113 -11.04 13.98 -5.71
N THR A 114 -10.47 13.07 -4.91
CA THR A 114 -11.18 12.30 -3.88
C THR A 114 -11.76 13.20 -2.78
N LEU A 115 -11.00 14.21 -2.34
CA LEU A 115 -11.39 15.08 -1.23
C LEU A 115 -12.13 16.36 -1.67
N GLY A 116 -12.31 16.58 -2.98
CA GLY A 116 -13.02 17.74 -3.51
C GLY A 116 -12.33 19.09 -3.23
N VAL A 117 -10.99 19.10 -3.15
CA VAL A 117 -10.20 20.31 -2.85
C VAL A 117 -9.07 20.51 -3.86
N SER A 118 -8.39 21.66 -3.82
CA SER A 118 -7.25 21.91 -4.71
C SER A 118 -5.99 21.14 -4.29
N VAL A 119 -5.13 20.82 -5.25
CA VAL A 119 -3.79 20.24 -5.00
C VAL A 119 -2.98 21.10 -4.02
N ARG A 120 -3.09 22.43 -4.11
CA ARG A 120 -2.43 23.36 -3.19
C ARG A 120 -2.90 23.17 -1.74
N SER A 121 -4.20 22.93 -1.54
CA SER A 121 -4.74 22.63 -0.21
C SER A 121 -4.18 21.32 0.32
N ILE A 122 -4.07 20.28 -0.52
CA ILE A 122 -3.48 18.99 -0.14
C ILE A 122 -2.01 19.16 0.25
N GLN A 123 -1.24 19.96 -0.50
CA GLN A 123 0.16 20.23 -0.17
C GLN A 123 0.31 20.94 1.19
N ALA A 124 -0.56 21.91 1.47
CA ALA A 124 -0.57 22.60 2.76
C ALA A 124 -0.94 21.66 3.90
N ASP A 125 -1.98 20.83 3.71
CA ASP A 125 -2.41 19.83 4.70
C ASP A 125 -1.31 18.79 4.95
N LEU A 126 -0.63 18.30 3.91
CA LEU A 126 0.50 17.36 4.03
C LEU A 126 1.69 17.97 4.77
N SER A 127 2.10 19.20 4.42
CA SER A 127 3.22 19.86 5.10
C SER A 127 2.92 20.03 6.59
N ALA A 128 1.75 20.58 6.92
CA ALA A 128 1.36 20.81 8.30
C ALA A 128 1.22 19.50 9.10
N ALA A 129 0.72 18.44 8.47
CA ALA A 129 0.61 17.13 9.11
C ALA A 129 1.99 16.53 9.41
N LEU A 130 2.94 16.61 8.47
CA LEU A 130 4.30 16.12 8.66
C LEU A 130 5.01 16.90 9.78
N ASP A 131 4.95 18.23 9.73
CA ASP A 131 5.54 19.10 10.75
C ASP A 131 4.97 18.79 12.16
N TRP A 132 3.68 18.50 12.24
CA TRP A 132 3.04 18.12 13.50
C TRP A 132 3.49 16.74 14.00
N VAL A 133 3.67 15.75 13.12
CA VAL A 133 4.18 14.43 13.50
C VAL A 133 5.63 14.52 13.95
N ASP A 134 6.45 15.34 13.30
CA ASP A 134 7.84 15.57 13.70
C ASP A 134 7.91 16.23 15.09
N LEU A 135 7.06 17.21 15.35
CA LEU A 135 6.98 17.87 16.65
C LEU A 135 6.47 16.93 17.76
N THR A 136 5.45 16.11 17.46
CA THR A 136 4.79 15.23 18.43
C THR A 136 5.60 13.96 18.70
N GLY A 137 6.34 13.50 17.69
CA GLY A 137 7.01 12.21 17.64
C GLY A 137 6.07 11.08 17.21
N LEU A 138 6.58 10.17 16.38
CA LEU A 138 5.84 9.05 15.76
C LEU A 138 5.02 8.23 16.77
N ALA A 139 5.61 7.85 17.90
CA ALA A 139 4.96 7.00 18.89
C ALA A 139 3.73 7.67 19.54
N ARG A 140 3.82 8.97 19.87
CA ARG A 140 2.72 9.73 20.46
C ARG A 140 1.65 10.06 19.42
N ALA A 141 2.08 10.43 18.22
CA ALA A 141 1.19 10.68 17.08
C ALA A 141 0.32 9.45 16.78
N ARG A 142 0.92 8.24 16.77
CA ARG A 142 0.20 6.97 16.58
C ARG A 142 -0.84 6.68 17.66
N GLN A 143 -0.56 7.06 18.91
CA GLN A 143 -1.52 6.92 20.02
C GLN A 143 -2.63 7.98 20.00
N GLY A 144 -2.60 8.93 19.06
CA GLY A 144 -3.55 10.03 19.01
C GLY A 144 -3.41 11.02 20.17
N ARG A 145 -2.25 11.05 20.84
CA ARG A 145 -1.96 12.01 21.90
C ARG A 145 -1.40 13.28 21.30
N GLY A 146 -2.13 14.39 21.48
CA GLY A 146 -1.72 15.70 20.98
C GLY A 146 -0.62 16.35 21.81
N ALA A 147 0.03 17.36 21.24
CA ALA A 147 1.06 18.15 21.93
C ALA A 147 0.58 18.90 23.19
N ALA A 148 -0.73 18.95 23.45
CA ALA A 148 -1.32 19.58 24.63
C ALA A 148 -1.22 18.73 25.92
N GLU A 149 -0.73 17.49 25.84
CA GLU A 149 -0.40 16.64 27.00
C GLU A 149 1.10 16.73 27.41
N ILE A 150 1.83 17.74 26.92
CA ILE A 150 3.26 17.99 27.23
C ILE A 150 3.40 19.02 28.34
#